data_AF-C5ZV82-F1
#
_entry.id   AF-C5ZV82-F1
#
_cell.length_a   1.000
_cell.length_b   1.000
_cell.length_c   1.000
_cell.angle_alpha   90.00
_cell.angle_beta   90.00
_cell.angle_gamma   90.00
#
_symmetry.space_group_name_H-M   'P 1'
#
loop_
_entity.id
_entity.type
_entity.pdbx_description
1 polymer ?
#
loop_
_entity_poly.entity_id
_entity_poly.type
_entity_poly.pdbx_seq_one_letter_code
_entity_poly.pdbx_strand_id
1 'polypeptide(L)'
;MQVNLTNEMLKILQTSGIAANLADLTLDKNGIYFSLPNQTTTKVMLYQAKIQESLFRTQGEPLVHLSACDESLKNYDNADFLAIIRTDMQFFLSIYSHKIQTKIFNQKPLNLCPHCHNLLHHSYQDNLQLFFEK
;
A
#
# COMPACT_ATOMS: atom_id res chain seq x y z
N MET A 1 -25.34 15.95 -11.61
CA MET A 1 -24.65 15.27 -10.50
C MET A 1 -23.15 15.44 -10.74
N GLN A 2 -22.52 16.38 -10.05
CA GLN A 2 -21.10 16.67 -10.24
C GLN A 2 -20.30 15.64 -9.45
N VAL A 3 -19.60 14.75 -10.15
CA VAL A 3 -18.73 13.75 -9.51
C VAL A 3 -17.57 14.51 -8.86
N ASN A 4 -17.49 14.47 -7.53
CA ASN A 4 -16.31 14.96 -6.84
C ASN A 4 -15.20 13.92 -6.98
N LEU A 5 -14.32 14.14 -7.95
CA LEU A 5 -13.22 13.22 -8.30
C LEU A 5 -12.35 12.86 -7.08
N THR A 6 -12.10 13.82 -6.17
CA THR A 6 -11.37 13.57 -4.92
C THR A 6 -12.05 12.50 -4.07
N ASN A 7 -13.38 12.57 -3.91
CA ASN A 7 -14.12 11.60 -3.11
C ASN A 7 -14.09 10.20 -3.74
N GLU A 8 -14.20 10.11 -5.07
CA GLU A 8 -14.11 8.81 -5.75
C GLU A 8 -12.70 8.21 -5.65
N MET A 9 -11.64 9.01 -5.76
CA MET A 9 -10.27 8.54 -5.56
C MET A 9 -10.02 8.07 -4.13
N LEU A 10 -10.55 8.77 -3.13
CA LEU A 10 -10.49 8.32 -1.73
C LEU A 10 -11.21 6.98 -1.53
N LYS A 11 -12.39 6.79 -2.13
CA LYS A 11 -13.09 5.51 -2.11
C LYS A 11 -12.27 4.39 -2.77
N ILE A 12 -11.64 4.66 -3.92
CA ILE A 12 -10.76 3.69 -4.60
C ILE A 12 -9.60 3.31 -3.69
N LEU A 13 -8.91 4.31 -3.10
CA LEU A 13 -7.84 4.08 -2.13
C LEU A 13 -8.28 3.25 -0.92
N GLN A 14 -9.53 3.40 -0.45
CA GLN A 14 -10.05 2.64 0.69
C GLN A 14 -10.52 1.21 0.34
N THR A 15 -10.79 0.94 -0.94
CA THR A 15 -11.42 -0.32 -1.39
C THR A 15 -10.46 -1.21 -2.18
N SER A 16 -10.03 -0.77 -3.37
CA SER A 16 -9.19 -1.56 -4.28
C SER A 16 -7.72 -1.14 -4.28
N GLY A 17 -7.42 0.07 -3.82
CA GLY A 17 -6.11 0.70 -4.00
C GLY A 17 -5.89 1.17 -5.44
N ILE A 18 -4.76 1.84 -5.65
CA ILE A 18 -4.29 2.37 -6.93
C ILE A 18 -2.89 1.82 -7.19
N ALA A 19 -2.60 1.37 -8.41
CA ALA A 19 -1.27 0.89 -8.75
C ALA A 19 -0.21 1.98 -8.56
N ALA A 20 0.92 1.64 -7.95
CA ALA A 20 1.92 2.62 -7.55
C ALA A 20 2.48 3.39 -8.76
N ASN A 21 2.68 2.71 -9.88
CA ASN A 21 3.10 3.31 -11.15
C ASN A 21 2.08 4.27 -11.80
N LEU A 22 0.83 4.28 -11.32
CA LEU A 22 -0.24 5.20 -11.75
C LEU A 22 -0.58 6.22 -10.66
N ALA A 23 0.04 6.11 -9.49
CA ALA A 23 -0.19 6.97 -8.36
C ALA A 23 0.87 8.07 -8.33
N ASP A 24 0.44 9.31 -8.07
CA ASP A 24 1.37 10.39 -7.77
C ASP A 24 1.75 10.29 -6.28
N LEU A 25 2.84 9.58 -6.02
CA LEU A 25 3.32 9.28 -4.66
C LEU A 25 4.53 10.13 -4.29
N THR A 26 4.47 10.72 -3.09
CA THR A 26 5.63 11.31 -2.41
C THR A 26 5.90 10.54 -1.13
N LEU A 27 7.16 10.25 -0.84
CA LEU A 27 7.55 9.42 0.30
C LEU A 27 8.52 10.20 1.19
N ASP A 28 8.30 10.14 2.50
CA ASP A 28 9.27 10.59 3.49
C ASP A 28 9.31 9.65 4.70
N LYS A 29 10.11 10.01 5.71
CA LYS A 29 10.27 9.21 6.94
C LYS A 29 8.98 9.04 7.77
N ASN A 30 7.98 9.91 7.57
CA ASN A 30 6.73 9.96 8.32
C ASN A 30 5.55 9.33 7.57
N GLY A 31 5.65 9.17 6.24
CA GLY A 31 4.52 8.71 5.45
C GLY A 31 4.83 8.42 3.99
N ILE A 32 3.90 7.70 3.36
CA ILE A 32 3.72 7.64 1.92
C ILE A 32 2.45 8.43 1.61
N TYR A 33 2.54 9.40 0.71
CA TYR A 33 1.50 10.38 0.45
C TYR A 33 1.03 10.27 -1.00
N PHE A 34 -0.28 10.25 -1.19
CA PHE A 34 -0.93 10.28 -2.50
C PHE A 34 -1.49 11.68 -2.77
N SER A 35 -1.17 12.28 -3.92
CA SER A 35 -1.70 13.57 -4.36
C SER A 35 -3.12 13.44 -4.93
N LEU A 36 -4.09 14.11 -4.32
CA LEU A 36 -5.47 14.18 -4.79
C LEU A 36 -5.64 15.33 -5.82
N PRO A 37 -6.67 15.27 -6.69
CA PRO A 37 -6.90 16.27 -7.74
C PRO A 37 -7.10 17.71 -7.24
N ASN A 38 -7.54 17.86 -5.99
CA ASN A 38 -7.68 19.16 -5.31
C ASN A 38 -6.37 19.67 -4.69
N GLN A 39 -5.21 19.09 -5.06
CA GLN A 39 -3.86 19.45 -4.58
C GLN A 39 -3.61 19.17 -3.10
N THR A 40 -4.54 18.50 -2.41
CA THR A 40 -4.30 17.96 -1.06
C THR A 40 -3.65 16.60 -1.15
N THR A 41 -2.88 16.21 -0.15
CA THR A 41 -2.33 14.85 -0.05
C THR A 41 -3.07 14.04 1.01
N THR A 42 -3.03 12.72 0.87
CA THR A 42 -3.50 11.79 1.92
C THR A 42 -2.46 10.70 2.14
N LYS A 43 -2.32 10.22 3.38
CA LYS A 43 -1.45 9.09 3.67
C LYS A 43 -2.03 7.80 3.09
N VAL A 44 -1.14 6.97 2.56
CA VAL A 44 -1.45 5.64 2.04
C VAL A 44 -0.42 4.64 2.56
N MET A 45 -0.78 3.37 2.50
CA MET A 45 0.15 2.25 2.60
C MET A 45 0.58 1.84 1.21
N LEU A 46 1.76 1.25 1.12
CA LEU A 46 2.28 0.63 -0.10
C LEU A 46 2.56 -0.85 0.18
N TYR A 47 2.14 -1.74 -0.71
CA TYR A 47 2.44 -3.17 -0.59
C TYR A 47 2.42 -3.86 -1.97
N GLN A 48 3.14 -4.98 -2.11
CA GLN A 48 3.14 -5.76 -3.34
C GLN A 48 1.87 -6.62 -3.44
N ALA A 49 0.95 -6.24 -4.32
CA ALA A 49 -0.32 -6.96 -4.52
C ALA A 49 -0.21 -8.10 -5.53
N LYS A 50 0.80 -8.06 -6.41
CA LYS A 50 1.08 -9.11 -7.40
C LYS A 50 2.51 -9.59 -7.23
N ILE A 51 2.70 -10.88 -7.02
CA ILE A 51 4.02 -11.47 -6.81
C ILE A 51 4.22 -12.72 -7.65
N GLN A 52 5.41 -12.83 -8.25
CA GLN A 52 5.78 -14.04 -8.98
C GLN A 52 5.97 -15.21 -8.02
N GLU A 53 5.50 -16.40 -8.37
CA GLU A 53 5.54 -17.58 -7.51
C GLU A 53 6.97 -17.96 -7.08
N SER A 54 7.96 -17.80 -7.95
CA SER A 54 9.38 -18.01 -7.61
C SER A 54 9.85 -17.06 -6.52
N LEU A 55 9.42 -15.80 -6.57
CA LEU A 55 9.74 -14.80 -5.57
C LEU A 55 9.02 -15.09 -4.25
N PHE A 56 7.73 -15.41 -4.31
CA PHE A 56 6.93 -15.77 -3.14
C PHE A 56 7.51 -16.99 -2.40
N ARG A 57 8.02 -17.99 -3.13
CA ARG A 57 8.65 -19.18 -2.53
C ARG A 57 9.97 -18.88 -1.81
N THR A 58 10.68 -17.82 -2.21
CA THR A 58 12.01 -17.49 -1.66
C THR A 58 11.93 -16.42 -0.57
N GLN A 59 11.04 -15.43 -0.73
CA GLN A 59 10.91 -14.29 0.17
C GLN A 59 9.70 -14.40 1.12
N GLY A 60 8.75 -15.27 0.80
CA GLY A 60 7.51 -15.41 1.55
C GLY A 60 6.47 -14.36 1.16
N GLU A 61 5.68 -13.96 2.15
CA GLU A 61 4.59 -13.01 1.97
C GLU A 61 5.12 -11.57 1.83
N PRO A 62 4.53 -10.76 0.93
CA PRO A 62 4.84 -9.35 0.86
C PRO A 62 4.58 -8.62 2.18
N LEU A 63 5.34 -7.55 2.40
CA LEU A 63 5.20 -6.69 3.56
C LEU A 63 4.47 -5.39 3.18
N VAL A 64 3.90 -4.74 4.20
CA VAL A 64 3.20 -3.48 4.07
C VAL A 64 4.10 -2.35 4.58
N HIS A 65 4.12 -1.24 3.84
CA HIS A 65 4.96 -0.08 4.09
C HIS A 65 4.13 1.16 4.37
N LEU A 66 4.54 1.91 5.40
CA LEU A 66 3.89 3.15 5.84
C LEU A 66 4.74 4.39 5.53
N SER A 67 6.03 4.24 5.27
CA SER A 67 6.99 5.34 5.08
C SER A 67 8.06 5.01 4.03
N ALA A 68 8.99 5.94 3.80
CA ALA A 68 10.17 5.79 2.94
C ALA A 68 11.23 4.81 3.50
N CYS A 69 10.89 3.52 3.57
CA CYS A 69 11.84 2.45 3.83
C CYS A 69 12.47 1.93 2.53
N ASP A 70 13.52 1.10 2.63
CA ASP A 70 14.29 0.62 1.48
C ASP A 70 13.45 -0.01 0.36
N GLU A 71 12.40 -0.77 0.72
CA GLU A 71 11.56 -1.45 -0.26
C GLU A 71 10.57 -0.49 -0.93
N SER A 72 9.96 0.42 -0.17
CA SER A 72 9.03 1.40 -0.73
C SER A 72 9.75 2.43 -1.61
N LEU A 73 10.95 2.86 -1.24
CA LEU A 73 11.80 3.74 -2.07
C LEU A 73 12.20 3.10 -3.40
N LYS A 74 12.30 1.78 -3.47
CA LYS A 74 12.65 1.06 -4.71
C LYS A 74 11.44 0.74 -5.60
N ASN A 75 10.23 0.76 -5.04
CA ASN A 75 9.04 0.22 -5.69
C ASN A 75 7.84 1.19 -5.70
N TYR A 76 8.04 2.46 -5.38
CA TYR A 76 6.95 3.45 -5.37
C TYR A 76 6.37 3.73 -6.76
N ASP A 77 7.02 3.29 -7.83
CA ASP A 77 6.58 3.38 -9.23
C ASP A 77 6.37 2.00 -9.87
N ASN A 78 6.27 0.93 -9.08
CA ASN A 78 6.14 -0.44 -9.57
C ASN A 78 4.65 -0.84 -9.74
N ALA A 79 4.29 -1.38 -10.91
CA ALA A 79 2.90 -1.78 -11.23
C ALA A 79 2.38 -2.99 -10.44
N ASP A 80 3.28 -3.76 -9.81
CA ASP A 80 2.92 -4.87 -8.93
C ASP A 80 2.58 -4.40 -7.50
N PHE A 81 2.86 -3.14 -7.17
CA PHE A 81 2.55 -2.52 -5.89
C PHE A 81 1.27 -1.69 -5.96
N LEU A 82 0.52 -1.64 -4.85
CA LEU A 82 -0.66 -0.81 -4.69
C LEU A 82 -0.49 0.18 -3.54
N ALA A 83 -0.88 1.43 -3.80
CA ALA A 83 -1.19 2.43 -2.80
C ALA A 83 -2.63 2.25 -2.29
N ILE A 84 -2.82 2.12 -0.97
CA ILE A 84 -4.13 1.82 -0.37
C ILE A 84 -4.27 2.44 1.04
N ILE A 85 -5.49 2.77 1.46
CA ILE A 85 -5.83 3.15 2.83
C ILE A 85 -6.58 1.98 3.47
N ARG A 86 -6.00 1.36 4.49
CA ARG A 86 -6.60 0.19 5.14
C ARG A 86 -6.15 0.04 6.59
N THR A 87 -7.06 -0.19 7.52
CA THR A 87 -6.76 -0.31 8.96
C THR A 87 -6.91 -1.72 9.51
N ASP A 88 -7.65 -2.60 8.83
CA ASP A 88 -7.87 -4.00 9.25
C ASP A 88 -6.72 -4.95 8.88
N MET A 89 -5.71 -4.45 8.16
CA MET A 89 -4.54 -5.18 7.65
C MET A 89 -4.88 -6.40 6.78
N GLN A 90 -6.03 -6.40 6.10
CA GLN A 90 -6.44 -7.45 5.17
C GLN A 90 -6.29 -7.04 3.71
N PHE A 91 -5.42 -7.68 2.93
CA PHE A 91 -5.06 -7.20 1.59
C PHE A 91 -5.41 -8.19 0.48
N PHE A 92 -5.62 -7.66 -0.73
CA PHE A 92 -5.65 -8.49 -1.93
C PHE A 92 -4.23 -8.93 -2.28
N LEU A 93 -4.02 -10.22 -2.56
CA LEU A 93 -2.74 -10.77 -3.02
C LEU A 93 -2.97 -11.76 -4.17
N SER A 94 -2.27 -11.53 -5.27
CA SER A 94 -2.26 -12.42 -6.43
C SER A 94 -0.87 -13.01 -6.63
N ILE A 95 -0.79 -14.34 -6.69
CA ILE A 95 0.45 -15.05 -7.03
C ILE A 95 0.34 -15.52 -8.49
N TYR A 96 1.37 -15.26 -9.28
CA TYR A 96 1.40 -15.63 -10.69
C TYR A 96 2.67 -16.39 -11.07
N SER A 97 2.56 -17.24 -12.07
CA SER A 97 3.70 -17.92 -12.70
C SER A 97 3.61 -17.70 -14.21
N HIS A 98 4.66 -17.13 -14.79
CA HIS A 98 4.64 -16.63 -16.17
C HIS A 98 3.47 -15.67 -16.42
N LYS A 99 2.50 -16.06 -17.27
CA LYS A 99 1.30 -15.29 -17.60
C LYS A 99 0.03 -15.85 -16.94
N ILE A 100 0.16 -16.82 -16.05
CA ILE A 100 -0.96 -17.53 -15.44
C ILE A 100 -1.03 -17.16 -13.97
N GLN A 101 -2.20 -16.72 -13.53
CA GLN A 101 -2.50 -16.51 -12.12
C GLN A 101 -2.69 -17.87 -11.44
N THR A 102 -1.88 -18.15 -10.43
CA THR A 102 -1.88 -19.46 -9.77
C THR A 102 -2.68 -19.45 -8.47
N LYS A 103 -2.68 -18.33 -7.73
CA LYS A 103 -3.46 -18.17 -6.50
C LYS A 103 -3.96 -16.74 -6.32
N ILE A 104 -5.11 -16.61 -5.67
CA ILE A 104 -5.73 -15.32 -5.32
C ILE A 104 -6.19 -15.37 -3.88
N PHE A 105 -5.87 -14.31 -3.13
CA PHE A 105 -6.40 -14.05 -1.81
C PHE A 105 -7.07 -12.69 -1.83
N ASN A 106 -8.34 -12.62 -1.45
CA ASN A 106 -9.07 -11.35 -1.38
C ASN A 106 -8.86 -10.63 -0.03
N GLN A 107 -8.53 -11.38 1.01
CA GLN A 107 -8.33 -10.93 2.37
C GLN A 107 -7.17 -11.71 3.00
N LYS A 108 -5.95 -11.33 2.63
CA LYS A 108 -4.73 -11.89 3.19
C LYS A 108 -4.24 -10.97 4.32
N PRO A 109 -4.08 -11.47 5.55
CA PRO A 109 -3.38 -10.69 6.57
C PRO A 109 -1.91 -10.59 6.14
N LEU A 110 -1.43 -9.37 5.98
CA LEU A 110 -0.03 -9.07 5.69
C LEU A 110 0.59 -8.33 6.89
N ASN A 111 1.89 -8.51 7.08
CA ASN A 111 2.62 -7.85 8.16
C ASN A 111 3.24 -6.53 7.68
N LEU A 112 3.39 -5.59 8.60
CA LEU A 112 4.22 -4.41 8.36
C LEU A 112 5.69 -4.83 8.21
N CYS A 113 6.44 -4.11 7.37
CA CYS A 113 7.89 -4.28 7.37
C CYS A 113 8.49 -3.82 8.71
N PRO A 114 9.62 -4.37 9.18
CA PRO A 114 10.17 -4.06 10.50
C PRO A 114 10.40 -2.56 10.74
N HIS A 115 10.83 -1.84 9.71
CA HIS A 115 10.98 -0.39 9.78
C HIS A 115 9.66 0.33 10.05
N CYS A 116 8.61 -0.01 9.30
CA CYS A 116 7.30 0.61 9.42
C CYS A 116 6.56 0.18 10.70
N HIS A 117 6.78 -1.04 11.16
CA HIS A 117 6.33 -1.49 12.48
C HIS A 117 6.93 -0.63 13.59
N ASN A 118 8.25 -0.39 13.55
CA ASN A 118 8.92 0.48 14.53
C ASN A 118 8.40 1.91 14.47
N LEU A 119 8.16 2.46 13.28
CA LEU A 119 7.54 3.78 13.12
C LEU A 119 6.15 3.82 13.79
N LEU A 120 5.30 2.83 13.49
CA LEU A 120 3.95 2.78 14.03
C LEU A 120 3.97 2.66 15.57
N HIS A 121 4.83 1.81 16.11
CA HIS A 121 4.97 1.62 17.55
C HIS A 121 5.39 2.90 18.27
N HIS A 122 6.48 3.53 17.84
CA HIS A 122 7.07 4.66 18.57
C HIS A 122 6.34 5.99 18.35
N SER A 123 5.83 6.23 17.13
CA SER A 123 5.22 7.52 16.77
C SER A 123 3.70 7.51 16.89
N TYR A 124 3.09 6.32 16.88
CA TYR A 124 1.64 6.17 16.78
C TYR A 124 1.04 5.11 17.73
N GLN A 125 1.83 4.53 18.64
CA GLN A 125 1.34 3.56 19.65
C GLN A 125 0.57 2.38 19.03
N ASP A 126 1.08 1.86 17.91
CA ASP A 126 0.46 0.77 17.15
C ASP A 126 -0.94 1.09 16.60
N ASN A 127 -1.31 2.38 16.56
CA ASN A 127 -2.62 2.84 16.10
C ASN A 127 -2.58 3.34 14.65
N LEU A 128 -3.08 2.51 13.72
CA LEU A 128 -3.20 2.85 12.30
C LEU A 128 -4.17 4.00 12.03
N GLN A 129 -5.24 4.13 12.81
CA GLN A 129 -6.17 5.26 12.67
C GLN A 129 -5.44 6.58 12.93
N LEU A 130 -4.66 6.63 14.02
CA LEU A 130 -3.83 7.78 14.37
C LEU A 130 -2.74 8.06 13.32
N PHE A 131 -2.21 7.03 12.67
CA PHE A 131 -1.26 7.18 11.58
C PHE A 131 -1.86 7.92 10.38
N PHE A 132 -3.10 7.61 9.99
CA PHE A 132 -3.78 8.25 8.85
C PHE A 132 -4.33 9.64 9.15
N GLU A 133 -4.62 9.96 10.41
CA GLU A 133 -5.17 11.26 10.82
C GLU A 133 -4.12 12.38 10.97
N LYS A 134 -2.84 12.01 11.14
CA LYS A 134 -1.71 12.93 11.35
C LYS A 134 -0.88 13.13 10.08
#